data_AF-A0A9D7MPX5-F1
#
_entry.id   AF-A0A9D7MPX5-F1
#
_cell.length_a   1.000
_cell.length_b   1.000
_cell.length_c   1.000
_cell.angle_alpha   90.00
_cell.angle_beta   90.00
_cell.angle_gamma   90.00
#
_symmetry.space_group_name_H-M   'P 1'
#
loop_
_entity.id
_entity.type
_entity.pdbx_description
1 polymer ?
#
loop_
_entity_poly.entity_id
_entity_poly.type
_entity_poly.pdbx_seq_one_letter_code
_entity_poly.pdbx_strand_id
1 'polypeptide(L)'
;MALWQYTFQIVTKERYEYLHKDSNPVSGEDGFDEEPYWLLTPTKRSLFDGISSIISKGKSWSDALDVDGNLESNCLNVLFNTATQEVESVSFRIDYTRQYEHVCRAIIEFCILKGMVVLDEKLEIVPMSYEAIKALIEDSPQRKRYDQMSNYKPE
;
A
#
# COMPACT_ATOMS: atom_id res chain seq x y z
N MET A 1 -7.23 -3.01 11.07
CA MET A 1 -6.50 -4.00 10.24
C MET A 1 -6.36 -5.30 11.00
N ALA A 2 -6.30 -6.43 10.30
CA ALA A 2 -6.03 -7.72 10.93
C ALA A 2 -4.60 -7.76 11.48
N LEU A 3 -4.39 -8.51 12.56
CA LEU A 3 -3.08 -8.56 13.21
C LEU A 3 -2.00 -9.07 12.27
N TRP A 4 -2.33 -10.05 11.43
CA TRP A 4 -1.44 -10.74 10.48
C TRP A 4 -1.20 -10.00 9.15
N GLN A 5 -1.61 -8.73 9.06
CA GLN A 5 -1.49 -7.93 7.84
C GLN A 5 -0.75 -6.62 8.11
N TYR A 6 0.03 -6.18 7.12
CA TYR A 6 0.66 -4.87 7.08
C TYR A 6 0.19 -4.12 5.84
N THR A 7 -0.13 -2.83 5.97
CA THR A 7 -0.59 -1.99 4.86
C THR A 7 0.41 -0.89 4.60
N PHE A 8 0.72 -0.70 3.33
CA PHE A 8 1.52 0.39 2.84
C PHE A 8 0.66 1.29 1.97
N GLN A 9 1.00 2.57 1.96
CA GLN A 9 0.41 3.54 1.05
C GLN A 9 1.34 3.75 -0.15
N ILE A 10 0.78 4.03 -1.32
CA ILE A 10 1.54 4.37 -2.51
C ILE A 10 1.12 5.77 -2.91
N VAL A 11 2.09 6.61 -3.29
CA VAL A 11 1.82 7.94 -3.86
C VAL A 11 2.83 8.23 -4.97
N THR A 12 2.56 9.22 -5.82
CA THR A 12 3.53 9.63 -6.83
C THR A 12 4.74 10.29 -6.17
N LYS A 13 5.94 9.96 -6.66
CA LYS A 13 7.19 10.50 -6.12
C LYS A 13 7.23 12.02 -6.24
N GLU A 14 6.85 12.54 -7.39
CA GLU A 14 6.80 13.97 -7.67
C GLU A 14 5.95 14.71 -6.63
N ARG A 15 4.77 14.17 -6.30
CA ARG A 15 3.86 14.84 -5.39
C ARG A 15 4.34 14.77 -3.95
N TYR A 16 4.87 13.62 -3.54
CA TYR A 16 5.51 13.48 -2.23
C TYR A 16 6.65 14.49 -2.07
N GLU A 17 7.56 14.58 -3.03
CA GLU A 17 8.69 15.53 -3.00
C GLU A 17 8.22 16.98 -3.00
N TYR A 18 7.16 17.32 -3.73
CA TYR A 18 6.58 18.66 -3.73
C TYR A 18 6.02 19.04 -2.35
N LEU A 19 5.23 18.15 -1.73
CA LEU A 19 4.59 18.39 -0.44
C LEU A 19 5.60 18.42 0.71
N HIS A 20 6.66 17.61 0.61
CA HIS A 20 7.64 17.42 1.68
C HIS A 20 8.99 18.06 1.45
N LYS A 21 9.06 18.99 0.49
CA LYS A 21 10.27 19.77 0.24
C LYS A 21 10.72 20.53 1.48
N ASP A 22 9.76 21.03 2.27
CA ASP A 22 9.98 21.91 3.42
C ASP A 22 9.29 21.43 4.71
N SER A 23 8.66 20.24 4.71
CA SER A 23 7.91 19.71 5.85
C SER A 23 7.78 18.18 5.82
N ASN A 24 7.60 17.54 6.98
CA ASN A 24 7.33 16.10 7.06
C ASN A 24 5.86 15.78 6.72
N PRO A 25 5.56 14.54 6.29
CA PRO A 25 4.18 14.04 6.18
C PRO A 25 3.44 14.21 7.51
N VAL A 26 2.25 14.80 7.43
CA VAL A 26 1.38 14.98 8.60
C VAL A 26 0.27 13.94 8.50
N SER A 27 0.19 13.05 9.48
CA SER A 27 -1.00 12.25 9.73
C SER A 27 -2.08 13.16 10.33
N GLY A 28 -3.27 13.16 9.74
CA GLY A 28 -4.45 13.83 10.31
C GLY A 28 -5.02 13.05 11.50
N GLU A 29 -6.04 13.60 12.18
CA GLU A 29 -6.73 12.93 13.28
C GLU A 29 -7.36 11.58 12.86
N ASP A 30 -7.71 11.44 11.58
CA ASP A 30 -8.34 10.25 10.98
C ASP A 30 -7.37 9.32 10.24
N GLY A 31 -6.05 9.55 10.36
CA GLY A 31 -5.01 8.72 9.72
C GLY A 31 -4.29 9.44 8.58
N PHE A 32 -3.98 8.71 7.51
CA PHE A 32 -3.28 9.28 6.35
C PHE A 32 -4.24 10.15 5.54
N ASP A 33 -3.93 11.44 5.41
CA ASP A 33 -4.65 12.34 4.53
C ASP A 33 -4.15 12.18 3.09
N GLU A 34 -4.92 11.47 2.26
CA GLU A 34 -4.57 11.12 0.89
C GLU A 34 -4.93 12.22 -0.13
N GLU A 35 -5.85 13.12 0.24
CA GLU A 35 -6.36 14.18 -0.62
C GLU A 35 -5.25 15.05 -1.23
N PRO A 36 -4.25 15.53 -0.45
CA PRO A 36 -3.15 16.33 -0.99
C PRO A 36 -2.34 15.63 -2.07
N TYR A 37 -2.29 14.29 -2.07
CA TYR A 37 -1.50 13.49 -3.00
C TYR A 37 -2.23 13.22 -4.31
N TRP A 38 -3.57 13.12 -4.27
CA TRP A 38 -4.37 12.67 -5.41
C TRP A 38 -5.34 13.71 -5.97
N LEU A 39 -6.09 14.42 -5.11
CA LEU A 39 -7.13 15.35 -5.57
C LEU A 39 -6.55 16.64 -6.15
N LEU A 40 -5.41 17.09 -5.62
CA LEU A 40 -4.73 18.30 -6.12
C LEU A 40 -3.92 18.05 -7.40
N THR A 41 -3.70 16.78 -7.77
CA THR A 41 -3.00 16.39 -9.01
C THR A 41 -3.78 15.25 -9.67
N PRO A 42 -4.84 15.58 -10.44
CA PRO A 42 -5.76 14.59 -10.99
C PRO A 42 -5.06 13.47 -11.75
N THR A 43 -4.91 12.33 -11.09
CA THR A 43 -4.25 11.15 -11.64
C THR A 43 -5.31 10.17 -12.10
N LYS A 44 -5.30 9.79 -13.39
CA LYS A 44 -6.27 8.83 -13.89
C LYS A 44 -5.94 7.42 -13.41
N ARG A 45 -6.96 6.62 -13.05
CA ARG A 45 -6.78 5.23 -12.63
C ARG A 45 -6.04 4.36 -13.66
N SER A 46 -6.06 4.73 -14.93
CA SER A 46 -5.30 4.07 -16.00
C SER A 46 -3.78 4.11 -15.80
N LEU A 47 -3.26 4.94 -14.89
CA LEU A 47 -1.86 4.85 -14.44
C LEU A 47 -1.53 3.44 -13.92
N PHE A 48 -2.51 2.79 -13.30
CA PHE A 48 -2.45 1.44 -12.73
C PHE A 48 -2.70 0.33 -13.76
N ASP A 49 -2.99 0.69 -15.02
CA ASP A 49 -3.06 -0.30 -16.09
C ASP A 49 -1.72 -1.03 -16.22
N GLY A 50 -1.80 -2.34 -16.42
CA GLY A 50 -0.65 -3.24 -16.54
C GLY A 50 -0.30 -3.99 -15.26
N ILE A 51 -0.67 -3.53 -14.06
CA ILE A 51 -0.42 -4.31 -12.83
C ILE A 51 -1.11 -5.69 -12.88
N SER A 52 -2.30 -5.73 -13.50
CA SER A 52 -3.07 -6.97 -13.70
C SER A 52 -2.37 -8.04 -14.55
N SER A 53 -1.32 -7.67 -15.30
CA SER A 53 -0.46 -8.62 -16.03
C SER A 53 0.55 -9.33 -15.13
N ILE A 54 0.80 -8.78 -13.93
CA ILE A 54 1.77 -9.28 -12.96
C ILE A 54 1.06 -9.93 -11.76
N ILE A 55 -0.04 -9.32 -11.32
CA ILE A 55 -0.88 -9.81 -10.21
C ILE A 55 -2.28 -10.01 -10.75
N SER A 56 -2.87 -11.19 -10.57
CA SER A 56 -4.22 -11.47 -11.07
C SER A 56 -5.24 -10.52 -10.46
N LYS A 57 -6.17 -10.01 -11.28
CA LYS A 57 -7.31 -9.23 -10.78
C LYS A 57 -8.10 -9.99 -9.72
N GLY A 58 -8.34 -9.33 -8.61
CA GLY A 58 -9.16 -9.81 -7.51
C GLY A 58 -10.63 -9.49 -7.69
N LYS A 59 -11.46 -10.05 -6.80
CA LYS A 59 -12.87 -9.65 -6.70
C LYS A 59 -12.95 -8.33 -5.91
N SER A 60 -13.52 -7.31 -6.53
CA SER A 60 -13.90 -6.07 -5.84
C SER A 60 -15.32 -6.17 -5.29
N TRP A 61 -15.60 -5.39 -4.23
CA TRP A 61 -16.94 -5.20 -3.66
C TRP A 61 -17.56 -3.86 -4.06
N SER A 62 -16.84 -3.01 -4.80
CA SER A 62 -17.29 -1.70 -5.25
C SER A 62 -16.82 -1.41 -6.68
N ASP A 63 -17.66 -0.75 -7.47
CA ASP A 63 -17.30 -0.27 -8.82
C ASP A 63 -16.25 0.86 -8.79
N ALA A 64 -16.02 1.46 -7.62
CA ALA A 64 -15.02 2.50 -7.38
C ALA A 64 -13.65 1.95 -6.92
N LEU A 65 -13.51 0.62 -6.86
CA LEU A 65 -12.33 -0.04 -6.30
C LEU A 65 -11.80 -1.08 -7.28
N ASP A 66 -10.60 -0.85 -7.79
CA ASP A 66 -9.83 -1.89 -8.48
C ASP A 66 -9.00 -2.66 -7.43
N VAL A 67 -9.01 -3.99 -7.56
CA VAL A 67 -8.25 -4.91 -6.70
C VAL A 67 -7.41 -5.82 -7.58
N ASP A 68 -6.10 -5.84 -7.35
CA ASP A 68 -5.19 -6.83 -7.91
C ASP A 68 -4.65 -7.69 -6.77
N GLY A 69 -4.95 -8.99 -6.79
CA GLY A 69 -4.65 -9.94 -5.72
C GLY A 69 -5.90 -10.39 -4.96
N ASN A 70 -5.80 -10.57 -3.64
CA ASN A 70 -6.89 -11.04 -2.80
C ASN A 70 -7.08 -10.12 -1.59
N LEU A 71 -8.29 -9.56 -1.42
CA LEU A 71 -8.65 -8.67 -0.31
C LEU A 71 -8.48 -9.30 1.09
N GLU A 72 -8.56 -10.62 1.18
CA GLU A 72 -8.34 -11.37 2.42
C GLU A 72 -6.85 -11.63 2.71
N SER A 73 -5.96 -11.28 1.78
CA SER A 73 -4.53 -11.56 1.87
C SER A 73 -3.70 -10.45 1.18
N ASN A 74 -2.75 -10.82 0.33
CA ASN A 74 -1.92 -9.90 -0.44
C ASN A 74 -2.72 -9.24 -1.58
N CYS A 75 -2.81 -7.91 -1.60
CA CYS A 75 -3.46 -7.17 -2.68
C CYS A 75 -2.93 -5.75 -2.85
N LEU A 76 -3.04 -5.22 -4.07
CA LEU A 76 -3.01 -3.80 -4.38
C LEU A 76 -4.46 -3.33 -4.54
N ASN A 77 -4.78 -2.19 -3.93
CA ASN A 77 -6.09 -1.54 -4.00
C ASN A 77 -5.93 -0.16 -4.60
N VAL A 78 -6.77 0.17 -5.56
CA VAL A 78 -6.86 1.51 -6.17
C VAL A 78 -8.30 1.97 -6.04
N LEU A 79 -8.53 2.91 -5.14
CA LEU A 79 -9.81 3.61 -5.00
C LEU A 79 -9.81 4.80 -5.95
N PHE A 80 -10.93 5.01 -6.64
CA PHE A 80 -11.06 6.10 -7.59
C PHE A 80 -12.50 6.63 -7.67
N ASN A 81 -12.61 7.87 -8.09
CA ASN A 81 -13.89 8.50 -8.38
C ASN A 81 -14.51 7.90 -9.65
N THR A 82 -15.69 7.30 -9.57
CA THR A 82 -16.32 6.67 -10.74
C THR A 82 -16.76 7.66 -11.81
N ALA A 83 -17.04 8.92 -11.46
CA ALA A 83 -17.46 9.94 -12.42
C ALA A 83 -16.26 10.53 -13.18
N THR A 84 -15.14 10.81 -12.49
CA THR A 84 -13.96 11.45 -13.11
C THR A 84 -12.86 10.47 -13.50
N GLN A 85 -12.92 9.23 -13.01
CA GLN A 85 -11.89 8.18 -13.11
C GLN A 85 -10.55 8.59 -12.48
N GLU A 86 -10.57 9.54 -11.54
CA GLU A 86 -9.40 10.00 -10.81
C GLU A 86 -9.17 9.16 -9.56
N VAL A 87 -7.91 8.83 -9.33
CA VAL A 87 -7.45 8.11 -8.14
C VAL A 87 -7.77 8.95 -6.91
N GLU A 88 -8.27 8.30 -5.87
CA GLU A 88 -8.53 8.90 -4.56
C GLU A 88 -7.63 8.27 -3.49
N SER A 89 -7.28 6.98 -3.64
CA SER A 89 -6.38 6.28 -2.73
C SER A 89 -5.69 5.09 -3.39
N VAL A 90 -4.46 4.81 -2.99
CA VAL A 90 -3.72 3.62 -3.42
C VAL A 90 -2.97 3.03 -2.25
N SER A 91 -3.26 1.77 -1.97
CA SER A 91 -2.61 1.01 -0.91
C SER A 91 -2.27 -0.39 -1.38
N PHE A 92 -1.23 -0.98 -0.79
CA PHE A 92 -1.03 -2.42 -0.91
C PHE A 92 -0.92 -3.07 0.46
N ARG A 93 -1.46 -4.27 0.55
CA ARG A 93 -1.52 -5.07 1.77
C ARG A 93 -0.69 -6.32 1.60
N ILE A 94 0.09 -6.64 2.63
CA ILE A 94 0.78 -7.91 2.77
C ILE A 94 0.17 -8.69 3.93
N ASP A 95 -0.22 -9.92 3.67
CA ASP A 95 -0.45 -10.97 4.67
C ASP A 95 0.85 -11.74 4.87
N TYR A 96 1.53 -11.44 5.97
CA TYR A 96 2.85 -11.96 6.24
C TYR A 96 2.84 -13.40 6.79
N THR A 97 1.66 -14.02 6.91
CA THR A 97 1.52 -15.45 7.25
C THR A 97 1.53 -16.35 6.02
N ARG A 98 1.52 -15.76 4.81
CA ARG A 98 1.59 -16.45 3.53
C ARG A 98 2.85 -16.06 2.76
N GLN A 99 3.13 -16.76 1.67
CA GLN A 99 4.21 -16.37 0.75
C GLN A 99 3.82 -15.07 0.02
N TYR A 100 4.50 -13.96 0.33
CA TYR A 100 4.21 -12.64 -0.25
C TYR A 100 5.35 -12.08 -1.10
N GLU A 101 6.51 -12.73 -1.16
CA GLU A 101 7.70 -12.19 -1.84
C GLU A 101 7.45 -11.83 -3.30
N HIS A 102 6.85 -12.74 -4.08
CA HIS A 102 6.58 -12.50 -5.49
C HIS A 102 5.65 -11.29 -5.71
N VAL A 103 4.58 -11.19 -4.92
CA VAL A 103 3.62 -10.08 -5.00
C VAL A 103 4.29 -8.76 -4.59
N CYS A 104 5.09 -8.79 -3.52
CA CYS A 104 5.82 -7.63 -3.04
C CYS A 104 6.81 -7.12 -4.11
N ARG A 105 7.64 -8.01 -4.67
CA ARG A 105 8.59 -7.65 -5.74
C ARG A 105 7.87 -7.08 -6.97
N ALA A 106 6.76 -7.69 -7.39
CA ALA A 106 5.94 -7.19 -8.48
C ALA A 106 5.43 -5.75 -8.26
N ILE A 107 4.92 -5.46 -7.06
CA ILE A 107 4.43 -4.12 -6.71
C ILE A 107 5.58 -3.12 -6.67
N ILE A 108 6.73 -3.50 -6.10
CA ILE A 108 7.93 -2.64 -6.07
C ILE A 108 8.37 -2.29 -7.49
N GLU A 109 8.51 -3.28 -8.37
CA GLU A 109 8.91 -3.07 -9.77
C GLU A 109 7.93 -2.13 -10.48
N PHE A 110 6.62 -2.35 -10.27
CA PHE A 110 5.59 -1.47 -10.81
C PHE A 110 5.73 -0.03 -10.30
N CYS A 111 5.93 0.16 -8.99
CA CYS A 111 6.12 1.49 -8.39
C CYS A 111 7.35 2.20 -8.96
N ILE A 112 8.47 1.49 -9.11
CA ILE A 112 9.70 2.04 -9.71
C ILE A 112 9.42 2.51 -11.15
N LEU A 113 8.80 1.65 -11.97
CA LEU A 113 8.52 1.94 -13.38
C LEU A 113 7.59 3.15 -13.56
N LYS A 114 6.68 3.37 -12.62
CA LYS A 114 5.70 4.47 -12.66
C LYS A 114 6.13 5.71 -11.88
N GLY A 115 7.33 5.72 -11.29
CA GLY A 115 7.82 6.86 -10.51
C GLY A 115 7.01 7.11 -9.23
N MET A 116 6.63 6.04 -8.54
CA MET A 116 5.90 6.10 -7.27
C MET A 116 6.82 5.85 -6.08
N VAL A 117 6.38 6.27 -4.90
CA VAL A 117 6.99 5.92 -3.61
C VAL A 117 6.02 5.10 -2.77
N VAL A 118 6.57 4.26 -1.92
CA VAL A 118 5.84 3.45 -0.94
C VAL A 118 6.07 4.07 0.42
N LEU A 119 4.99 4.27 1.16
CA LEU A 119 5.00 4.78 2.52
C LEU A 119 4.56 3.69 3.49
N ASP A 120 5.21 3.60 4.63
CA ASP A 120 4.80 2.72 5.72
C ASP A 120 3.61 3.30 6.52
N GLU A 121 3.19 2.63 7.58
CA GLU A 121 2.10 3.11 8.44
C GLU A 121 2.45 4.40 9.22
N LYS A 122 3.73 4.76 9.29
CA LYS A 122 4.21 6.04 9.85
C LYS A 122 4.39 7.11 8.78
N LEU A 123 4.03 6.80 7.54
CA LEU A 123 4.15 7.66 6.37
C LEU A 123 5.61 7.95 5.98
N GLU A 124 6.55 7.11 6.41
CA GLU A 124 7.94 7.20 6.02
C GLU A 124 8.18 6.46 4.70
N ILE A 125 9.02 7.03 3.82
CA ILE A 125 9.38 6.34 2.56
C ILE A 125 10.10 5.04 2.89
N VAL A 126 9.55 3.95 2.37
CA VAL A 126 10.17 2.63 2.42
C VAL A 126 11.13 2.48 1.24
N PRO A 127 12.38 2.05 1.46
CA PRO A 127 13.29 1.71 0.36
C PRO A 127 12.66 0.63 -0.55
N MET A 128 12.72 0.85 -1.86
CA MET A 128 12.12 0.00 -2.90
C MET A 128 12.87 -1.33 -3.09
N SER A 129 12.93 -2.13 -2.04
CA SER A 129 13.51 -3.48 -2.03
C SER A 129 12.67 -4.41 -1.16
N TYR A 130 12.59 -5.68 -1.55
CA TYR A 130 11.85 -6.68 -0.80
C TYR A 130 12.41 -6.82 0.62
N GLU A 131 13.72 -6.75 0.76
CA GLU A 131 14.44 -6.92 2.02
C GLU A 131 14.10 -5.80 3.01
N ALA A 132 13.97 -4.55 2.53
CA ALA A 132 13.54 -3.43 3.37
C ALA A 132 12.09 -3.58 3.83
N ILE A 133 11.17 -3.92 2.92
CA ILE A 133 9.75 -4.16 3.27
C ILE A 133 9.63 -5.31 4.26
N LYS A 134 10.36 -6.41 4.03
CA LYS A 134 10.38 -7.56 4.93
C LYS A 134 10.88 -7.18 6.32
N ALA A 135 12.02 -6.48 6.41
CA ALA A 135 12.57 -6.05 7.69
C ALA A 135 11.61 -5.12 8.45
N LEU A 136 10.91 -4.23 7.74
CA LEU A 136 9.92 -3.34 8.31
C LEU A 136 8.71 -4.11 8.88
N ILE A 137 8.20 -5.09 8.15
CA ILE A 137 7.12 -5.96 8.62
C ILE A 137 7.57 -6.75 9.85
N GLU A 138 8.79 -7.30 9.83
CA GLU A 138 9.36 -8.08 10.96
C GLU A 138 9.52 -7.23 12.23
N ASP A 139 9.86 -5.95 12.10
CA ASP A 139 9.98 -5.04 13.24
C ASP A 139 8.65 -4.39 13.67
N SER A 140 7.57 -4.58 12.90
CA SER A 140 6.28 -3.95 13.16
C SER A 140 5.63 -4.38 14.48
N PRO A 141 4.90 -3.48 15.18
CA PRO A 141 4.13 -3.83 16.37
C PRO A 141 3.13 -4.96 16.13
N GLN A 142 2.53 -5.02 14.95
CA GLN A 142 1.59 -6.04 14.49
C GLN A 142 2.25 -7.41 14.53
N ARG A 143 3.44 -7.54 13.92
CA ARG A 143 4.17 -8.80 13.86
C ARG A 143 4.59 -9.27 15.25
N LYS A 144 5.14 -8.37 16.06
CA LYS A 144 5.52 -8.66 17.45
C LYS A 144 4.33 -9.18 18.27
N ARG A 145 3.16 -8.56 18.12
CA ARG A 145 1.93 -9.00 18.79
C ARG A 145 1.43 -10.34 18.25
N TYR A 146 1.50 -10.56 16.93
CA TYR A 146 1.15 -11.85 16.31
C TYR A 146 2.01 -12.98 16.87
N ASP A 147 3.33 -12.79 16.92
CA ASP A 147 4.28 -13.80 17.42
C ASP A 147 4.08 -14.08 18.93
N GLN A 148 3.69 -13.06 19.72
CA GLN A 148 3.35 -13.26 21.13
C GLN A 148 2.09 -14.12 21.30
N MET A 149 1.04 -13.87 20.49
CA MET A 149 -0.20 -14.64 20.55
C MET A 149 -0.03 -16.06 20.01
N SER A 150 0.77 -16.25 18.96
CA SER A 150 1.03 -17.59 18.40
C SER A 150 1.83 -18.49 19.34
N ASN A 151 2.66 -17.89 20.21
CA ASN A 151 3.46 -18.60 21.20
C ASN A 151 2.76 -18.75 22.56
N TYR A 152 1.56 -18.20 22.73
CA TYR A 152 0.78 -18.31 23.96
C TYR A 152 0.24 -19.75 24.12
N LYS A 153 0.71 -20.46 25.14
CA LYS A 153 0.11 -21.72 25.60
C LYS A 153 -0.74 -21.42 26.84
N PRO A 154 -2.07 -21.59 26.78
CA PRO A 154 -2.89 -21.49 27.98
C PRO A 154 -2.52 -22.62 28.95
N GLU A 155 -2.35 -22.27 30.22
CA GLU A 155 -2.20 -23.21 31.35
C GLU A 155 -3.50 -23.95 31.65
#